data_AF-A0A7J7LQH7-F1
#
_entry.id   AF-A0A7J7LQH7-F1
#
_cell.length_a   1.000
_cell.length_b   1.000
_cell.length_c   1.000
_cell.angle_alpha   90.00
_cell.angle_beta   90.00
_cell.angle_gamma   90.00
#
_symmetry.space_group_name_H-M   'P 1'
#
loop_
_entity.id
_entity.type
_entity.pdbx_description
1 polymer ?
#
loop_
_entity_poly.entity_id
_entity_poly.type
_entity_poly.pdbx_seq_one_letter_code
_entity_poly.pdbx_strand_id
1 'polypeptide(L)'
;MSFYGIAGLFISSYLWCTISWNVGSGYDRFDRKEGIVCIFRWGFPGINRRIFLRFLMRDIQSIRIEVKEGLFSRRVLYMEIRGQGAIPLTRTDENLTPREIEQKAAELAYFLRVPIEGYENPREATGRIVCANCHLANKPVDIEVPQAVLPDTVFEAVVRIPYDMQQKQVLANGKKGGLNVGAVLILPEGFELAPPHRISPEMKEKMGNLSFQSYRPTKKNILVIGPIPGQKYSEITFPILSPDPATTKDAHFLKYPIYVGGNRGRGQIYPDGSKSNNTVYNATAAGIVSKIIRKEKGGYEITIADASDGRQVVDIIPPGPELLVSEGESIKLDQPLTSNPNVGGFGQGDAEIVLQDTSRVQGLFFFLASVILAQIFLVLKKKQFEKVQLSEMNF
;
A
#
# COMPACT_ATOMS: atom_id res chain seq x y z
N MET A 1 17.25 -24.07 47.86
CA MET A 1 18.21 -23.14 47.24
C MET A 1 19.22 -23.83 46.32
N SER A 2 19.75 -25.02 46.64
CA SER A 2 20.75 -25.72 45.80
C SER A 2 20.24 -26.19 44.44
N PHE A 3 18.94 -26.54 44.32
CA PHE A 3 18.35 -27.01 43.06
C PHE A 3 18.40 -25.95 41.94
N TYR A 4 18.04 -24.71 42.24
CA TYR A 4 18.10 -23.60 41.27
C TYR A 4 19.53 -23.22 40.89
N GLY A 5 20.49 -23.35 41.82
CA GLY A 5 21.91 -23.15 41.54
C GLY A 5 22.48 -24.19 40.57
N ILE A 6 22.13 -25.47 40.77
CA ILE A 6 22.51 -26.56 39.87
C ILE A 6 21.87 -26.37 38.48
N ALA A 7 20.58 -26.04 38.42
CA ALA A 7 19.89 -25.76 37.16
C ALA A 7 20.50 -24.55 36.41
N GLY A 8 20.86 -23.49 37.14
CA GLY A 8 21.55 -22.32 36.59
C GLY A 8 22.92 -22.66 35.99
N LEU A 9 23.69 -23.54 36.64
CA LEU A 9 24.97 -24.02 36.10
C LEU A 9 24.81 -24.81 34.80
N PHE A 10 23.80 -25.68 34.71
CA PHE A 10 23.52 -26.43 33.48
C PHE A 10 23.09 -25.49 32.33
N ILE A 11 22.23 -24.52 32.60
CA ILE A 11 21.81 -23.52 31.60
C ILE A 11 22.98 -22.66 31.16
N SER A 12 23.79 -22.17 32.10
CA SER A 12 24.95 -21.33 31.79
C SER A 12 26.01 -22.10 30.97
N SER A 13 26.30 -23.34 31.36
CA SER A 13 27.18 -24.22 30.61
C SER A 13 26.67 -24.49 29.20
N TYR A 14 25.37 -24.77 29.06
CA TYR A 14 24.73 -24.95 27.75
C TYR A 14 24.87 -23.71 26.86
N LEU A 15 24.60 -22.52 27.40
CA LEU A 15 24.73 -21.25 26.66
C LEU A 15 26.17 -20.94 26.27
N TRP A 16 27.14 -21.20 27.17
CA TRP A 16 28.56 -21.06 26.84
C TRP A 16 28.99 -22.02 25.73
N CYS A 17 28.45 -23.24 25.75
CA CYS A 17 28.73 -24.22 24.71
C CYS A 17 28.11 -23.83 23.36
N THR A 18 26.87 -23.30 23.32
CA THR A 18 26.26 -22.83 22.06
C THR A 18 27.01 -21.64 21.46
N ILE A 19 27.50 -20.72 22.30
CA ILE A 19 28.36 -19.59 21.89
C ILE A 19 29.71 -20.11 21.38
N SER A 20 30.39 -20.97 22.15
CA SER A 20 31.70 -21.53 21.76
C SER A 20 31.63 -22.35 20.46
N TRP A 21 30.52 -23.03 20.22
CA TRP A 21 30.27 -23.75 18.97
C TRP A 21 29.66 -22.87 17.88
N ASN A 22 29.46 -21.58 18.13
CA ASN A 22 28.95 -20.61 17.16
C ASN A 22 27.64 -21.09 16.49
N VAL A 23 26.77 -21.77 17.26
CA VAL A 23 25.52 -22.37 16.77
C VAL A 23 24.59 -21.26 16.29
N GLY A 24 24.10 -21.37 15.05
CA GLY A 24 23.26 -20.39 14.37
C GLY A 24 24.03 -19.42 13.46
N SER A 25 25.36 -19.31 13.58
CA SER A 25 26.15 -18.42 12.73
C SER A 25 26.30 -18.96 11.30
N GLY A 26 26.54 -18.06 10.34
CA GLY A 26 26.76 -18.43 8.95
C GLY A 26 26.60 -17.26 7.98
N TYR A 27 26.42 -17.55 6.70
CA TYR A 27 26.34 -16.53 5.65
C TYR A 27 25.33 -16.93 4.57
N ASP A 28 24.85 -15.92 3.86
CA ASP A 28 24.00 -16.05 2.69
C ASP A 28 24.78 -15.57 1.47
N ARG A 29 24.96 -16.44 0.49
CA ARG A 29 25.65 -16.13 -0.76
C ARG A 29 24.68 -16.18 -1.92
N PHE A 30 24.57 -15.07 -2.64
CA PHE A 30 23.76 -14.95 -3.84
C PHE A 30 24.66 -14.75 -5.05
N ASP A 31 24.69 -15.72 -5.97
CA ASP A 31 25.59 -15.72 -7.14
C ASP A 31 24.79 -15.59 -8.45
N ARG A 32 24.79 -14.40 -9.04
CA ARG A 32 24.06 -14.12 -10.30
C ARG A 32 24.68 -14.76 -11.53
N LYS A 33 25.98 -15.08 -11.52
CA LYS A 33 26.64 -15.69 -12.68
C LYS A 33 26.29 -17.16 -12.79
N GLU A 34 26.30 -17.84 -11.65
CA GLU A 34 25.95 -19.26 -11.52
C GLU A 34 24.44 -19.49 -11.34
N GLY A 35 23.68 -18.44 -11.01
CA GLY A 35 22.22 -18.52 -10.81
C GLY A 35 21.81 -19.29 -9.55
N ILE A 36 22.65 -19.30 -8.51
CA ILE A 36 22.46 -20.09 -7.28
C ILE A 36 22.44 -19.22 -6.03
N VAL A 37 21.66 -19.64 -5.04
CA VAL A 37 21.67 -19.11 -3.69
C VAL A 37 22.09 -20.21 -2.72
N CYS A 38 23.05 -19.90 -1.86
CA CYS A 38 23.57 -20.81 -0.85
C CYS A 38 23.40 -20.17 0.53
N ILE A 39 22.70 -20.87 1.42
CA ILE A 39 22.52 -20.50 2.82
C ILE A 39 23.30 -21.52 3.65
N PHE A 40 24.30 -21.03 4.38
CA PHE A 40 25.10 -21.84 5.29
C PHE A 40 24.84 -21.42 6.73
N ARG A 41 24.61 -22.38 7.62
CA ARG A 41 24.47 -22.17 9.07
C ARG A 41 25.18 -23.28 9.86
N TRP A 42 25.79 -22.94 10.99
CA TRP A 42 26.34 -23.90 11.94
C TRP A 42 25.22 -24.41 12.87
N GLY A 43 24.94 -25.71 12.82
CA GLY A 43 24.01 -26.40 13.74
C GLY A 43 24.69 -26.86 15.03
N PHE A 44 23.96 -27.61 15.86
CA PHE A 44 24.55 -28.24 17.05
C PHE A 44 25.65 -29.27 16.66
N PRO A 45 26.61 -29.56 17.56
CA PRO A 45 27.56 -30.66 17.37
C PRO A 45 26.86 -31.97 17.02
N GLY A 46 27.33 -32.65 15.96
CA GLY A 46 26.73 -33.89 15.46
C GLY A 46 26.73 -33.98 13.93
N ILE A 47 25.92 -34.89 13.39
CA ILE A 47 25.84 -35.17 11.94
C ILE A 47 25.34 -33.93 11.16
N ASN A 48 24.42 -33.15 11.74
CA ASN A 48 23.84 -31.95 11.12
C ASN A 48 24.55 -30.66 11.55
N ARG A 49 25.83 -30.74 11.90
CA ARG A 49 26.65 -29.60 12.32
C ARG A 49 26.74 -28.51 11.24
N ARG A 50 26.74 -28.91 9.97
CA ARG A 50 26.74 -27.98 8.82
C ARG A 50 25.38 -28.06 8.14
N ILE A 51 24.59 -27.01 8.28
CA ILE A 51 23.33 -26.84 7.56
C ILE A 51 23.68 -26.06 6.29
N PHE A 52 23.63 -26.74 5.15
CA PHE A 52 23.93 -26.15 3.85
C PHE A 52 22.74 -26.33 2.93
N LEU A 53 22.07 -25.23 2.63
CA LEU A 53 20.91 -25.20 1.75
C LEU A 53 21.29 -24.51 0.45
N ARG A 54 20.97 -25.14 -0.68
CA ARG A 54 21.28 -24.62 -2.02
C ARG A 54 20.02 -24.59 -2.86
N PHE A 55 19.76 -23.44 -3.46
CA PHE A 55 18.58 -23.16 -4.27
C PHE A 55 18.99 -22.55 -5.61
N LEU A 56 18.16 -22.73 -6.63
CA LEU A 56 18.32 -22.00 -7.89
C LEU A 56 17.61 -20.65 -7.73
N MET A 57 18.22 -19.58 -8.23
CA MET A 57 17.64 -18.23 -8.16
C MET A 57 16.28 -18.15 -8.85
N ARG A 58 16.06 -18.95 -9.90
CA ARG A 58 14.78 -19.03 -10.63
C ARG A 58 13.62 -19.61 -9.81
N ASP A 59 13.92 -20.32 -8.72
CA ASP A 59 12.92 -20.95 -7.86
C ASP A 59 12.48 -20.02 -6.71
N ILE A 60 13.15 -18.87 -6.55
CA ILE A 60 12.78 -17.85 -5.57
C ILE A 60 11.57 -17.09 -6.13
N GLN A 61 10.49 -17.07 -5.35
CA GLN A 61 9.22 -16.48 -5.77
C GLN A 61 9.04 -15.05 -5.28
N SER A 62 9.40 -14.77 -4.04
CA SER A 62 9.18 -13.47 -3.41
C SER A 62 10.07 -13.29 -2.17
N ILE A 63 10.21 -12.04 -1.74
CA ILE A 63 10.75 -11.67 -0.43
C ILE A 63 9.59 -11.21 0.44
N ARG A 64 9.34 -11.89 1.55
CA ARG A 64 8.25 -11.59 2.48
C ARG A 64 8.80 -10.99 3.77
N ILE A 65 8.13 -10.00 4.33
CA ILE A 65 8.42 -9.49 5.68
C ILE A 65 7.30 -9.99 6.58
N GLU A 66 7.66 -10.65 7.69
CA GLU A 66 6.68 -11.12 8.68
C GLU A 66 7.03 -10.56 10.07
N VAL A 67 6.02 -10.12 10.81
CA VAL A 67 6.17 -9.67 12.19
C VAL A 67 5.88 -10.86 13.10
N LYS A 68 6.88 -11.33 13.85
CA LYS A 68 6.67 -12.31 14.92
C LYS A 68 6.30 -11.58 16.20
N GLU A 69 5.10 -11.86 16.69
CA GLU A 69 4.59 -11.35 17.96
C GLU A 69 5.14 -12.16 19.15
N GLY A 70 5.57 -11.45 20.20
CA GLY A 70 6.18 -11.98 21.43
C GLY A 70 6.44 -10.84 22.41
N LEU A 71 7.23 -11.07 23.48
CA LEU A 71 7.61 -10.01 24.44
C LEU A 71 8.31 -8.80 23.77
N PHE A 72 8.93 -9.02 22.61
CA PHE A 72 9.46 -8.00 21.74
C PHE A 72 9.00 -8.32 20.31
N SER A 73 8.21 -7.44 19.69
CA SER A 73 7.81 -7.56 18.29
C SER A 73 9.05 -7.51 17.41
N ARG A 74 9.34 -8.57 16.66
CA ARG A 74 10.50 -8.63 15.75
C ARG A 74 10.02 -8.87 14.33
N ARG A 75 10.55 -8.10 13.39
CA ARG A 75 10.32 -8.31 11.96
C ARG A 75 11.40 -9.23 11.39
N VAL A 76 11.00 -10.24 10.64
CA VAL A 76 11.90 -11.22 10.02
C VAL A 76 11.64 -11.21 8.52
N LEU A 77 12.73 -11.13 7.76
CA LEU A 77 12.76 -11.25 6.31
C LEU A 77 12.75 -12.73 5.96
N TYR A 78 11.85 -13.10 5.06
CA TYR A 78 11.71 -14.44 4.52
C TYR A 78 11.92 -14.41 3.01
N MET A 79 12.51 -15.48 2.49
CA MET A 79 12.61 -15.76 1.06
C MET A 79 11.73 -16.95 0.75
N GLU A 80 10.71 -16.72 -0.08
CA GLU A 80 9.77 -17.77 -0.47
C GLU A 80 10.34 -18.57 -1.64
N ILE A 81 10.44 -19.89 -1.48
CA ILE A 81 11.00 -20.79 -2.49
C ILE A 81 9.92 -21.75 -2.98
N ARG A 82 9.79 -21.85 -4.30
CA ARG A 82 8.80 -22.67 -4.98
C ARG A 82 8.87 -24.13 -4.50
N GLY A 83 7.83 -24.58 -3.81
CA GLY A 83 7.68 -25.96 -3.35
C GLY A 83 8.50 -26.35 -2.12
N GLN A 84 9.23 -25.41 -1.51
CA GLN A 84 10.08 -25.65 -0.32
C GLN A 84 9.76 -24.72 0.86
N GLY A 85 8.91 -23.71 0.65
CA GLY A 85 8.40 -22.81 1.69
C GLY A 85 9.32 -21.61 1.97
N ALA A 86 8.99 -20.88 3.04
CA ALA A 86 9.66 -19.64 3.45
C ALA A 86 10.96 -19.91 4.23
N ILE A 87 12.07 -19.30 3.82
CA ILE A 87 13.36 -19.38 4.53
C ILE A 87 13.70 -18.03 5.17
N PRO A 88 13.93 -17.96 6.49
CA PRO A 88 14.31 -16.72 7.15
C PRO A 88 15.72 -16.31 6.74
N LEU A 89 15.87 -15.04 6.33
CA LEU A 89 17.13 -14.42 5.94
C LEU A 89 17.70 -13.50 7.02
N THR A 90 16.87 -12.98 7.93
CA THR A 90 17.35 -12.13 9.04
C THR A 90 17.92 -12.98 10.15
N ARG A 91 19.05 -12.55 10.73
CA ARG A 91 19.62 -13.20 11.91
C ARG A 91 18.82 -12.83 13.16
N THR A 92 18.75 -13.73 14.14
CA THR A 92 17.97 -13.56 15.38
C THR A 92 18.52 -12.45 16.30
N ASP A 93 19.75 -11.99 16.07
CA ASP A 93 20.47 -10.93 16.80
C ASP A 93 20.42 -9.55 16.10
N GLU A 94 19.92 -9.47 14.87
CA GLU A 94 19.78 -8.21 14.13
C GLU A 94 18.56 -7.42 14.64
N ASN A 95 18.79 -6.47 15.56
CA ASN A 95 17.79 -5.47 15.97
C ASN A 95 17.69 -4.34 14.93
N LEU A 96 17.25 -4.66 13.72
CA LEU A 96 17.05 -3.67 12.66
C LEU A 96 15.77 -2.87 12.91
N THR A 97 15.83 -1.58 12.62
CA THR A 97 14.63 -0.73 12.62
C THR A 97 13.67 -1.15 11.49
N PRO A 98 12.36 -0.84 11.61
CA PRO A 98 11.38 -1.07 10.54
C PRO A 98 11.86 -0.62 9.16
N ARG A 99 12.49 0.55 9.10
CA ARG A 99 13.00 1.17 7.88
C ARG A 99 14.17 0.40 7.27
N GLU A 100 15.12 -0.04 8.10
CA GLU A 100 16.28 -0.81 7.62
C GLU A 100 15.87 -2.18 7.09
N ILE A 101 14.88 -2.83 7.69
CA ILE A 101 14.34 -4.11 7.21
C ILE A 101 13.63 -3.93 5.87
N GLU A 102 12.79 -2.89 5.75
CA GLU A 102 12.11 -2.57 4.50
C GLU A 102 13.10 -2.24 3.38
N GLN A 103 14.15 -1.47 3.68
CA GLN A 103 15.21 -1.15 2.73
C GLN A 103 16.01 -2.39 2.32
N LYS A 104 16.41 -3.24 3.29
CA LYS A 104 17.11 -4.51 3.02
C LYS A 104 16.25 -5.46 2.20
N ALA A 105 14.94 -5.50 2.44
CA ALA A 105 13.98 -6.26 1.64
C ALA A 105 13.91 -5.74 0.19
N ALA A 106 13.83 -4.43 0.02
CA ALA A 106 13.78 -3.79 -1.30
C ALA A 106 15.07 -3.99 -2.10
N GLU A 107 16.23 -3.81 -1.48
CA GLU A 107 17.53 -4.06 -2.10
C GLU A 107 17.69 -5.53 -2.52
N LEU A 108 17.29 -6.47 -1.65
CA LEU A 108 17.36 -7.89 -1.95
C LEU A 108 16.37 -8.30 -3.06
N ALA A 109 15.12 -7.83 -2.99
CA ALA A 109 14.10 -8.08 -4.01
C ALA A 109 14.53 -7.52 -5.37
N TYR A 110 15.09 -6.30 -5.40
CA TYR A 110 15.67 -5.69 -6.60
C TYR A 110 16.84 -6.51 -7.15
N PHE A 111 17.76 -6.94 -6.28
CA PHE A 111 18.92 -7.76 -6.66
C PHE A 111 18.50 -9.11 -7.26
N LEU A 112 17.50 -9.76 -6.67
CA LEU A 112 16.99 -11.08 -7.08
C LEU A 112 15.99 -11.00 -8.24
N ARG A 113 15.45 -9.81 -8.55
CA ARG A 113 14.35 -9.59 -9.50
C ARG A 113 13.10 -10.41 -9.15
N VAL A 114 12.77 -10.42 -7.85
CA VAL A 114 11.57 -11.08 -7.32
C VAL A 114 10.71 -10.05 -6.60
N PRO A 115 9.37 -10.22 -6.57
CA PRO A 115 8.48 -9.35 -5.82
C PRO A 115 8.81 -9.30 -4.33
N ILE A 116 8.53 -8.17 -3.69
CA ILE A 116 8.27 -8.16 -2.25
C ILE A 116 6.82 -8.59 -2.06
N GLU A 117 6.61 -9.63 -1.25
CA GLU A 117 5.28 -10.11 -0.90
C GLU A 117 4.65 -9.20 0.14
N GLY A 118 3.67 -8.40 -0.31
CA GLY A 118 2.76 -7.62 0.51
C GLY A 118 3.44 -6.50 1.29
N TYR A 119 3.20 -5.25 0.89
CA TYR A 119 3.53 -4.11 1.75
C TYR A 119 2.88 -4.31 3.14
N GLU A 120 3.61 -3.97 4.21
CA GLU A 120 3.05 -4.11 5.57
C GLU A 120 1.94 -3.09 5.79
N ASN A 121 2.19 -1.86 5.34
CA ASN A 121 1.25 -0.77 5.33
C ASN A 121 1.05 -0.31 3.88
N PRO A 122 -0.18 -0.13 3.39
CA PRO A 122 -0.41 0.39 2.04
C PRO A 122 0.01 1.86 1.88
N ARG A 123 0.30 2.59 2.97
CA ARG A 123 0.80 3.97 2.95
C ARG A 123 2.21 4.05 3.53
N GLU A 124 3.12 4.55 2.73
CA GLU A 124 4.51 4.81 3.10
C GLU A 124 4.61 6.01 4.07
N ALA A 125 5.74 6.15 4.76
CA ALA A 125 5.98 7.29 5.66
C ALA A 125 5.94 8.66 4.95
N THR A 126 6.18 8.67 3.64
CA THR A 126 6.04 9.84 2.76
C THR A 126 4.59 10.26 2.51
N GLY A 127 3.63 9.42 2.90
CA GLY A 127 2.21 9.57 2.59
C GLY A 127 1.80 9.02 1.23
N ARG A 128 2.74 8.49 0.43
CA ARG A 128 2.47 7.79 -0.82
C ARG A 128 1.83 6.44 -0.57
N ILE A 129 0.82 6.09 -1.35
CA ILE A 129 0.18 4.78 -1.34
C ILE A 129 0.86 3.86 -2.37
N VAL A 130 1.17 2.65 -1.94
CA VAL A 130 2.01 1.68 -2.67
C VAL A 130 1.44 1.24 -4.02
N CYS A 131 0.14 1.45 -4.26
CA CYS A 131 -0.49 1.24 -5.58
C CYS A 131 0.17 2.09 -6.68
N ALA A 132 0.70 3.27 -6.34
CA ALA A 132 1.43 4.14 -7.26
C ALA A 132 2.78 3.55 -7.73
N ASN A 133 3.25 2.45 -7.15
CA ASN A 133 4.49 1.79 -7.59
C ASN A 133 4.27 0.96 -8.86
N CYS A 134 3.02 0.52 -9.11
CA CYS A 134 2.65 -0.24 -10.31
C CYS A 134 1.70 0.52 -11.24
N HIS A 135 0.88 1.42 -10.70
CA HIS A 135 -0.07 2.26 -11.45
C HIS A 135 0.53 3.66 -11.59
N LEU A 136 1.30 3.86 -12.65
CA LEU A 136 2.21 5.00 -12.79
C LEU A 136 1.52 6.28 -13.31
N ALA A 137 0.36 6.14 -13.94
CA ALA A 137 -0.43 7.28 -14.38
C ALA A 137 -1.22 7.88 -13.21
N ASN A 138 -1.25 9.22 -13.13
CA ASN A 138 -2.01 9.95 -12.12
C ASN A 138 -3.39 10.36 -12.66
N LYS A 139 -4.46 10.05 -11.93
CA LYS A 139 -5.84 10.45 -12.23
C LYS A 139 -6.55 10.83 -10.92
N PRO A 140 -7.40 11.87 -10.88
CA PRO A 140 -8.00 12.35 -9.64
C PRO A 140 -8.90 11.28 -8.99
N VAL A 141 -8.93 11.25 -7.67
CA VAL A 141 -9.85 10.45 -6.84
C VAL A 141 -10.38 11.40 -5.79
N ASP A 142 -11.66 11.30 -5.47
CA ASP A 142 -12.32 12.14 -4.49
C ASP A 142 -12.93 11.29 -3.38
N ILE A 143 -13.03 11.87 -2.18
CA ILE A 143 -13.58 11.22 -1.00
C ILE A 143 -14.49 12.19 -0.27
N GLU A 144 -15.74 11.77 -0.06
CA GLU A 144 -16.72 12.49 0.74
C GLU A 144 -16.98 11.72 2.02
N VAL A 145 -16.83 12.42 3.15
CA VAL A 145 -17.15 11.92 4.49
C VAL A 145 -17.90 13.01 5.27
N PRO A 146 -18.71 12.64 6.27
CA PRO A 146 -19.30 13.62 7.16
C PRO A 146 -18.23 14.44 7.88
N GLN A 147 -18.51 15.72 8.11
CA GLN A 147 -17.60 16.61 8.83
C GLN A 147 -17.39 16.16 10.29
N ALA A 148 -18.42 15.59 10.92
CA ALA A 148 -18.36 15.04 12.26
C ALA A 148 -19.29 13.82 12.40
N VAL A 149 -18.91 12.88 13.26
CA VAL A 149 -19.70 11.71 13.62
C VAL A 149 -19.70 11.51 15.13
N LEU A 150 -20.81 10.99 15.65
CA LEU A 150 -20.92 10.56 17.05
C LEU A 150 -20.26 9.19 17.24
N PRO A 151 -19.89 8.80 18.48
CA PRO A 151 -19.39 7.46 18.77
C PRO A 151 -20.43 6.36 18.46
N ASP A 152 -19.96 5.13 18.22
CA ASP A 152 -20.79 3.95 17.88
C ASP A 152 -21.87 4.22 16.80
N THR A 153 -21.54 5.03 15.79
CA THR A 153 -22.45 5.42 14.72
C THR A 153 -21.95 4.89 13.37
N VAL A 154 -22.86 4.35 12.57
CA VAL A 154 -22.57 3.95 11.19
C VAL A 154 -22.74 5.15 10.27
N PHE A 155 -21.73 5.44 9.46
CA PHE A 155 -21.75 6.51 8.47
C PHE A 155 -21.20 6.04 7.11
N GLU A 156 -21.50 6.82 6.07
CA GLU A 156 -21.05 6.57 4.70
C GLU A 156 -19.75 7.33 4.43
N ALA A 157 -18.73 6.64 3.92
CA ALA A 157 -17.59 7.26 3.26
C ALA A 157 -17.66 6.95 1.76
N VAL A 158 -17.85 7.96 0.93
CA VAL A 158 -18.08 7.79 -0.52
C VAL A 158 -16.79 8.10 -1.28
N VAL A 159 -16.25 7.11 -1.96
CA VAL A 159 -15.05 7.25 -2.80
C VAL A 159 -15.45 7.33 -4.26
N ARG A 160 -15.10 8.43 -4.93
CA ARG A 160 -15.37 8.64 -6.35
C ARG A 160 -14.11 8.45 -7.19
N ILE A 161 -14.21 7.59 -8.21
CA ILE A 161 -13.12 7.26 -9.15
C ILE A 161 -13.58 7.63 -10.58
N PRO A 162 -13.70 8.93 -10.90
CA PRO A 162 -14.29 9.39 -12.16
C PRO A 162 -13.48 9.03 -13.41
N TYR A 163 -14.05 8.38 -14.40
CA TYR A 163 -13.36 8.19 -15.67
C TYR A 163 -14.34 8.23 -16.84
N ASP A 164 -13.80 8.49 -18.03
CA ASP A 164 -14.58 8.49 -19.25
C ASP A 164 -15.01 7.06 -19.61
N MET A 165 -16.30 6.78 -19.48
CA MET A 165 -16.87 5.45 -19.70
C MET A 165 -16.83 4.98 -21.16
N GLN A 166 -16.59 5.91 -22.11
CA GLN A 166 -16.41 5.56 -23.52
C GLN A 166 -15.00 5.02 -23.80
N GLN A 167 -14.03 5.31 -22.93
CA GLN A 167 -12.66 4.84 -23.10
C GLN A 167 -12.55 3.34 -22.82
N LYS A 168 -11.77 2.68 -23.66
CA LYS A 168 -11.42 1.26 -23.53
C LYS A 168 -9.92 1.14 -23.34
N GLN A 169 -9.51 0.23 -22.47
CA GLN A 169 -8.10 -0.08 -22.21
C GLN A 169 -7.66 -1.34 -22.95
N VAL A 170 -6.35 -1.51 -23.10
CA VAL A 170 -5.75 -2.75 -23.58
C VAL A 170 -5.83 -3.84 -22.49
N LEU A 171 -6.49 -4.94 -22.80
CA LEU A 171 -6.55 -6.14 -21.95
C LEU A 171 -5.27 -6.98 -22.10
N ALA A 172 -5.07 -7.96 -21.23
CA ALA A 172 -3.88 -8.83 -21.25
C ALA A 172 -3.66 -9.56 -22.60
N ASN A 173 -4.74 -9.81 -23.35
CA ASN A 173 -4.70 -10.43 -24.68
C ASN A 173 -4.49 -9.43 -25.85
N GLY A 174 -4.31 -8.14 -25.56
CA GLY A 174 -4.13 -7.09 -26.55
C GLY A 174 -5.43 -6.49 -27.13
N LYS A 175 -6.60 -7.06 -26.84
CA LYS A 175 -7.88 -6.49 -27.29
C LYS A 175 -8.28 -5.29 -26.42
N LYS A 176 -9.09 -4.37 -26.97
CA LYS A 176 -9.66 -3.25 -26.22
C LYS A 176 -10.90 -3.70 -25.42
N GLY A 177 -10.96 -3.36 -24.14
CA GLY A 177 -12.06 -3.71 -23.23
C GLY A 177 -12.32 -2.66 -22.15
N GLY A 178 -13.31 -2.93 -21.30
CA GLY A 178 -13.69 -2.02 -20.21
C GLY A 178 -12.62 -1.88 -19.12
N LEU A 179 -12.76 -0.84 -18.31
CA LEU A 179 -11.93 -0.59 -17.14
C LEU A 179 -12.60 -1.14 -15.89
N ASN A 180 -11.78 -1.74 -15.01
CA ASN A 180 -12.16 -2.05 -13.65
C ASN A 180 -11.61 -1.00 -12.71
N VAL A 181 -12.23 -0.86 -11.55
CA VAL A 181 -11.75 0.01 -10.48
C VAL A 181 -11.44 -0.80 -9.23
N GLY A 182 -10.65 -0.19 -8.35
CA GLY A 182 -10.38 -0.67 -7.01
C GLY A 182 -9.94 0.48 -6.12
N ALA A 183 -10.09 0.30 -4.80
CA ALA A 183 -9.73 1.31 -3.83
C ALA A 183 -9.15 0.68 -2.56
N VAL A 184 -8.30 1.46 -1.89
CA VAL A 184 -7.86 1.24 -0.51
C VAL A 184 -8.27 2.46 0.31
N LEU A 185 -8.95 2.23 1.43
CA LEU A 185 -9.37 3.24 2.38
C LEU A 185 -8.67 2.98 3.70
N ILE A 186 -7.93 3.97 4.19
CA ILE A 186 -7.13 3.90 5.41
C ILE A 186 -7.80 4.78 6.44
N LEU A 187 -8.42 4.15 7.43
CA LEU A 187 -9.14 4.82 8.51
C LEU A 187 -8.26 4.96 9.75
N PRO A 188 -8.60 5.87 10.66
CA PRO A 188 -7.98 5.95 11.99
C PRO A 188 -8.19 4.64 12.76
N GLU A 189 -7.30 4.36 13.71
CA GLU A 189 -7.45 3.19 14.58
C GLU A 189 -8.79 3.24 15.34
N GLY A 190 -9.42 2.08 15.51
CA GLY A 190 -10.76 1.94 16.10
C GLY A 190 -11.93 2.08 15.12
N PHE A 191 -11.77 2.76 13.99
CA PHE A 191 -12.77 2.75 12.93
C PHE A 191 -12.70 1.42 12.17
N GLU A 192 -13.86 0.83 11.88
CA GLU A 192 -13.91 -0.44 11.15
C GLU A 192 -15.12 -0.50 10.22
N LEU A 193 -15.15 -1.53 9.37
CA LEU A 193 -16.31 -1.82 8.53
C LEU A 193 -17.53 -2.13 9.42
N ALA A 194 -18.66 -1.48 9.15
CA ALA A 194 -19.88 -1.71 9.91
C ALA A 194 -20.35 -3.17 9.79
N PRO A 195 -20.71 -3.83 10.90
CA PRO A 195 -21.30 -5.16 10.85
C PRO A 195 -22.58 -5.19 10.00
N PRO A 196 -22.86 -6.26 9.22
CA PRO A 196 -24.00 -6.28 8.30
C PRO A 196 -25.37 -6.02 8.94
N HIS A 197 -25.53 -6.33 10.22
CA HIS A 197 -26.78 -6.11 10.96
C HIS A 197 -26.99 -4.65 11.41
N ARG A 198 -25.94 -3.81 11.40
CA ARG A 198 -25.99 -2.37 11.72
C ARG A 198 -26.18 -1.50 10.48
N ILE A 199 -26.06 -2.07 9.28
CA ILE A 199 -26.18 -1.34 8.01
C ILE A 199 -27.67 -1.15 7.66
N SER A 200 -28.07 0.08 7.37
CA SER A 200 -29.45 0.38 6.99
C SER A 200 -29.81 -0.22 5.62
N PRO A 201 -31.09 -0.52 5.34
CA PRO A 201 -31.52 -1.03 4.03
C PRO A 201 -31.13 -0.10 2.87
N GLU A 202 -31.26 1.22 3.07
CA GLU A 202 -30.88 2.25 2.08
C GLU A 202 -29.39 2.19 1.74
N MET A 203 -28.52 2.10 2.75
CA MET A 203 -27.08 2.01 2.56
C MET A 203 -26.70 0.69 1.86
N LYS A 204 -27.37 -0.40 2.21
CA LYS A 204 -27.17 -1.71 1.58
C LYS A 204 -27.54 -1.70 0.09
N GLU A 205 -28.57 -0.95 -0.30
CA GLU A 205 -28.93 -0.76 -1.70
C GLU A 205 -27.86 0.00 -2.47
N LYS A 206 -27.34 1.11 -1.91
CA LYS A 206 -26.23 1.89 -2.51
C LYS A 206 -24.96 1.05 -2.67
N MET A 207 -24.63 0.21 -1.68
CA MET A 207 -23.49 -0.70 -1.75
C MET A 207 -23.67 -1.80 -2.79
N GLY A 208 -24.90 -2.21 -3.09
CA GLY A 208 -25.18 -3.37 -3.93
C GLY A 208 -24.49 -4.64 -3.41
N ASN A 209 -23.86 -5.39 -4.32
CA ASN A 209 -23.18 -6.67 -4.00
C ASN A 209 -21.68 -6.51 -3.77
N LEU A 210 -21.25 -5.35 -3.25
CA LEU A 210 -19.85 -5.11 -2.96
C LEU A 210 -19.41 -5.85 -1.70
N SER A 211 -18.21 -6.43 -1.78
CA SER A 211 -17.55 -7.09 -0.65
C SER A 211 -16.27 -6.35 -0.33
N PHE A 212 -16.16 -5.91 0.93
CA PHE A 212 -15.00 -5.20 1.45
C PHE A 212 -14.13 -6.19 2.21
N GLN A 213 -12.82 -6.06 2.05
CA GLN A 213 -11.85 -6.90 2.73
C GLN A 213 -10.95 -6.02 3.60
N SER A 214 -10.59 -6.49 4.79
CA SER A 214 -9.51 -5.86 5.54
C SER A 214 -8.18 -6.13 4.86
N TYR A 215 -7.29 -5.14 4.83
CA TYR A 215 -5.96 -5.26 4.23
C TYR A 215 -5.18 -6.42 4.84
N ARG A 216 -5.32 -6.60 6.15
CA ARG A 216 -4.82 -7.74 6.93
C ARG A 216 -5.83 -8.12 8.01
N PRO A 217 -5.81 -9.38 8.51
CA PRO A 217 -6.68 -9.79 9.60
C PRO A 217 -6.55 -8.93 10.87
N THR A 218 -5.35 -8.40 11.12
CA THR A 218 -5.04 -7.53 12.27
C THR A 218 -5.35 -6.04 12.01
N LYS A 219 -5.52 -5.62 10.75
CA LYS A 219 -5.74 -4.23 10.35
C LYS A 219 -7.16 -4.02 9.84
N LYS A 220 -8.11 -4.00 10.77
CA LYS A 220 -9.54 -3.83 10.49
C LYS A 220 -9.91 -2.42 9.98
N ASN A 221 -9.11 -1.41 10.33
CA ASN A 221 -9.27 -0.03 9.92
C ASN A 221 -8.78 0.26 8.49
N ILE A 222 -8.15 -0.71 7.83
CA ILE A 222 -7.69 -0.56 6.44
C ILE A 222 -8.54 -1.47 5.56
N LEU A 223 -9.33 -0.87 4.68
CA LEU A 223 -10.30 -1.57 3.84
C LEU A 223 -9.84 -1.54 2.38
N VAL A 224 -9.96 -2.68 1.70
CA VAL A 224 -9.62 -2.85 0.29
C VAL A 224 -10.84 -3.37 -0.46
N ILE A 225 -11.01 -2.87 -1.68
CA ILE A 225 -12.04 -3.35 -2.60
C ILE A 225 -11.53 -3.36 -4.03
N GLY A 226 -11.99 -4.34 -4.80
CA GLY A 226 -11.64 -4.50 -6.21
C GLY A 226 -10.90 -5.80 -6.50
N PRO A 227 -10.72 -6.15 -7.79
CA PRO A 227 -11.21 -5.40 -8.95
C PRO A 227 -12.73 -5.54 -9.15
N ILE A 228 -13.42 -4.43 -9.41
CA ILE A 228 -14.87 -4.40 -9.71
C ILE A 228 -15.15 -3.64 -11.02
N PRO A 229 -16.27 -3.91 -11.72
CA PRO A 229 -16.59 -3.25 -12.98
C PRO A 229 -16.75 -1.73 -12.82
N GLY A 230 -15.91 -0.95 -13.51
CA GLY A 230 -15.88 0.51 -13.36
C GLY A 230 -17.14 1.22 -13.85
N GLN A 231 -17.83 0.66 -14.86
CA GLN A 231 -19.07 1.22 -15.40
C GLN A 231 -20.20 1.23 -14.37
N LYS A 232 -20.20 0.26 -13.45
CA LYS A 232 -21.22 0.13 -12.42
C LYS A 232 -20.82 0.84 -11.12
N TYR A 233 -19.53 0.85 -10.80
CA TYR A 233 -19.02 1.28 -9.50
C TYR A 233 -17.99 2.40 -9.64
N SER A 234 -18.31 3.46 -10.38
CA SER A 234 -17.49 4.68 -10.40
C SER A 234 -17.49 5.40 -9.05
N GLU A 235 -18.53 5.18 -8.25
CA GLU A 235 -18.66 5.64 -6.87
C GLU A 235 -18.83 4.42 -5.96
N ILE A 236 -18.10 4.41 -4.85
CA ILE A 236 -18.04 3.30 -3.92
C ILE A 236 -18.38 3.82 -2.51
N THR A 237 -19.49 3.35 -1.96
CA THR A 237 -19.93 3.71 -0.61
C THR A 237 -19.41 2.70 0.41
N PHE A 238 -18.56 3.13 1.33
CA PHE A 238 -18.05 2.34 2.44
C PHE A 238 -18.90 2.57 3.69
N PRO A 239 -19.49 1.52 4.29
CA PRO A 239 -20.21 1.63 5.56
C PRO A 239 -19.23 1.54 6.73
N ILE A 240 -18.93 2.66 7.38
CA ILE A 240 -17.94 2.71 8.45
C ILE A 240 -18.63 2.85 9.80
N LEU A 241 -18.17 2.08 10.79
CA LEU A 241 -18.56 2.23 12.19
C LEU A 241 -17.48 3.04 12.92
N SER A 242 -17.89 4.14 13.56
CA SER A 242 -17.01 4.93 14.42
C SER A 242 -16.77 4.23 15.76
N PRO A 243 -15.56 4.34 16.36
CA PRO A 243 -15.31 3.79 17.68
C PRO A 243 -16.06 4.56 18.76
N ASP A 244 -16.17 3.95 19.94
CA ASP A 244 -16.67 4.59 21.15
C ASP A 244 -15.54 4.76 22.18
N PRO A 245 -15.08 6.00 22.47
CA PRO A 245 -14.07 6.27 23.50
C PRO A 245 -14.43 5.79 24.91
N ALA A 246 -15.71 5.54 25.22
CA ALA A 246 -16.10 5.00 26.53
C ALA A 246 -15.71 3.53 26.69
N THR A 247 -15.63 2.78 25.59
CA THR A 247 -15.31 1.34 25.58
C THR A 247 -13.94 1.04 24.99
N THR A 248 -13.47 1.86 24.05
CA THR A 248 -12.21 1.69 23.33
C THR A 248 -11.17 2.66 23.87
N LYS A 249 -10.21 2.17 24.66
CA LYS A 249 -9.24 3.01 25.39
C LYS A 249 -8.34 3.87 24.50
N ASP A 250 -8.05 3.42 23.29
CA ASP A 250 -7.16 4.11 22.36
C ASP A 250 -7.92 5.10 21.44
N ALA A 251 -9.25 5.16 21.54
CA ALA A 251 -10.07 6.11 20.81
C ALA A 251 -10.30 7.39 21.63
N HIS A 252 -10.18 8.54 20.98
CA HIS A 252 -10.31 9.85 21.62
C HIS A 252 -11.17 10.79 20.77
N PHE A 253 -11.85 11.75 21.40
CA PHE A 253 -12.63 12.76 20.69
C PHE A 253 -11.70 13.82 20.07
N LEU A 254 -11.26 13.56 18.84
CA LEU A 254 -10.31 14.34 18.07
C LEU A 254 -10.76 14.47 16.60
N LYS A 255 -10.04 15.31 15.87
CA LYS A 255 -10.08 15.34 14.41
C LYS A 255 -9.06 14.33 13.87
N TYR A 256 -9.50 13.42 13.02
CA TYR A 256 -8.69 12.37 12.47
C TYR A 256 -8.59 12.46 10.94
N PRO A 257 -7.43 12.10 10.35
CA PRO A 257 -7.29 12.00 8.90
C PRO A 257 -7.81 10.66 8.39
N ILE A 258 -8.39 10.67 7.20
CA ILE A 258 -8.76 9.50 6.39
C ILE A 258 -8.00 9.61 5.08
N TYR A 259 -7.35 8.53 4.66
CA TYR A 259 -6.62 8.49 3.39
C TYR A 259 -7.25 7.50 2.43
N VAL A 260 -7.38 7.86 1.17
CA VAL A 260 -7.88 6.97 0.12
C VAL A 260 -6.89 6.89 -1.04
N GLY A 261 -6.75 5.68 -1.58
CA GLY A 261 -6.14 5.43 -2.88
C GLY A 261 -7.16 4.78 -3.79
N GLY A 262 -7.40 5.34 -4.97
CA GLY A 262 -8.33 4.79 -5.96
C GLY A 262 -7.63 4.57 -7.30
N ASN A 263 -7.87 3.42 -7.93
CA ASN A 263 -7.33 3.11 -9.25
C ASN A 263 -8.46 2.79 -10.23
N ARG A 264 -8.28 3.20 -11.49
CA ARG A 264 -9.03 2.69 -12.63
C ARG A 264 -8.07 2.14 -13.70
N GLY A 265 -8.41 1.00 -14.28
CA GLY A 265 -7.61 0.36 -15.33
C GLY A 265 -6.43 -0.46 -14.82
N ARG A 266 -5.68 -1.06 -15.74
CA ARG A 266 -4.58 -2.00 -15.48
C ARG A 266 -3.25 -1.30 -15.18
N GLY A 267 -2.45 -1.90 -14.32
CA GLY A 267 -1.10 -1.41 -13.97
C GLY A 267 -0.06 -1.63 -15.08
N GLN A 268 1.07 -0.95 -14.94
CA GLN A 268 2.20 -0.95 -15.89
C GLN A 268 3.27 -1.99 -15.52
N ILE A 269 3.36 -2.36 -14.24
CA ILE A 269 4.40 -3.23 -13.68
C ILE A 269 3.74 -4.38 -12.91
N TYR A 270 4.22 -5.59 -13.13
CA TYR A 270 3.84 -6.76 -12.35
C TYR A 270 4.69 -6.88 -11.08
N PRO A 271 4.24 -7.64 -10.07
CA PRO A 271 5.01 -7.80 -8.83
C PRO A 271 6.46 -8.26 -9.06
N ASP A 272 6.73 -9.08 -10.07
CA ASP A 272 8.07 -9.54 -10.47
C ASP A 272 8.95 -8.46 -11.12
N GLY A 273 8.46 -7.23 -11.23
CA GLY A 273 9.14 -6.11 -11.86
C GLY A 273 9.08 -6.11 -13.38
N SER A 274 8.45 -7.13 -14.00
CA SER A 274 8.26 -7.16 -15.45
C SER A 274 7.21 -6.13 -15.90
N LYS A 275 7.41 -5.57 -17.10
CA LYS A 275 6.47 -4.63 -17.72
C LYS A 275 5.23 -5.36 -18.23
N SER A 276 4.07 -4.75 -18.04
CA SER A 276 2.81 -5.20 -18.64
C SER A 276 2.67 -4.69 -20.07
N ASN A 277 1.69 -5.23 -20.83
CA ASN A 277 1.35 -4.71 -22.15
C ASN A 277 0.54 -3.38 -22.11
N ASN A 278 0.37 -2.76 -20.94
CA ASN A 278 -0.30 -1.48 -20.75
C ASN A 278 0.70 -0.36 -20.38
N THR A 279 1.86 -0.36 -21.02
CA THR A 279 2.94 0.63 -20.83
C THR A 279 3.71 0.85 -22.12
N VAL A 280 4.63 1.82 -22.11
CA VAL A 280 5.51 2.14 -23.23
C VAL A 280 6.73 1.21 -23.23
N TYR A 281 7.07 0.71 -24.42
CA TYR A 281 8.29 -0.04 -24.68
C TYR A 281 9.32 0.88 -25.37
N ASN A 282 10.52 0.93 -24.81
CA ASN A 282 11.62 1.78 -25.27
C ASN A 282 12.72 0.92 -25.90
N ALA A 283 13.50 1.52 -26.78
CA ALA A 283 14.65 0.90 -27.44
C ALA A 283 15.74 0.56 -26.43
N THR A 284 16.21 -0.69 -26.44
CA THR A 284 17.31 -1.13 -25.56
C THR A 284 18.70 -0.71 -26.04
N ALA A 285 18.82 -0.30 -27.30
CA ALA A 285 20.06 0.18 -27.91
C ALA A 285 19.78 1.31 -28.91
N ALA A 286 20.79 2.14 -29.16
CA ALA A 286 20.78 3.08 -30.28
C ALA A 286 21.19 2.34 -31.57
N GLY A 287 20.65 2.73 -32.72
CA GLY A 287 20.98 2.08 -33.98
C GLY A 287 19.97 2.35 -35.08
N ILE A 288 19.97 1.49 -36.09
CA ILE A 288 18.99 1.51 -37.19
C ILE A 288 18.07 0.30 -37.03
N VAL A 289 16.76 0.51 -37.15
CA VAL A 289 15.77 -0.57 -37.14
C VAL A 289 15.94 -1.40 -38.42
N SER A 290 16.48 -2.61 -38.30
CA SER A 290 16.77 -3.46 -39.45
C SER A 290 15.58 -4.30 -39.90
N LYS A 291 14.75 -4.74 -38.96
CA LYS A 291 13.59 -5.61 -39.24
C LYS A 291 12.51 -5.51 -38.16
N ILE A 292 11.25 -5.51 -38.57
CA ILE A 292 10.08 -5.57 -37.70
C ILE A 292 9.23 -6.79 -38.09
N ILE A 293 9.17 -7.80 -37.21
CA ILE A 293 8.36 -9.01 -37.42
C ILE A 293 7.12 -8.94 -36.53
N ARG A 294 5.93 -9.02 -37.13
CA ARG A 294 4.67 -9.15 -36.39
C ARG A 294 4.44 -10.62 -36.00
N LYS A 295 4.22 -10.88 -34.71
CA LYS A 295 3.97 -12.25 -34.20
C LYS A 295 2.52 -12.68 -34.43
N GLU A 296 2.30 -13.99 -34.60
CA GLU A 296 0.96 -14.58 -34.83
C GLU A 296 -0.04 -14.26 -33.71
N LYS A 297 0.42 -14.26 -32.44
CA LYS A 297 -0.39 -13.94 -31.25
C LYS A 297 -0.52 -12.42 -31.01
N GLY A 298 -0.10 -11.60 -31.96
CA GLY A 298 0.06 -10.16 -31.84
C GLY A 298 1.37 -9.76 -31.13
N GLY A 299 1.70 -8.46 -31.21
CA GLY A 299 2.99 -7.94 -30.79
C GLY A 299 4.03 -7.94 -31.91
N TYR A 300 5.23 -7.46 -31.57
CA TYR A 300 6.31 -7.20 -32.52
C TYR A 300 7.64 -7.73 -32.00
N GLU A 301 8.50 -8.10 -32.91
CA GLU A 301 9.92 -8.37 -32.68
C GLU A 301 10.71 -7.40 -33.54
N ILE A 302 11.49 -6.54 -32.90
CA ILE A 302 12.21 -5.45 -33.55
C ILE A 302 13.69 -5.74 -33.42
N THR A 303 14.35 -5.87 -34.57
CA THR A 303 15.81 -6.01 -34.62
C THR A 303 16.42 -4.64 -34.85
N ILE A 304 17.29 -4.24 -33.93
CA ILE A 304 18.03 -2.97 -33.96
C ILE A 304 19.49 -3.33 -34.25
N ALA A 305 20.03 -2.81 -35.35
CA ALA A 305 21.44 -2.95 -35.69
C ALA A 305 22.21 -1.74 -35.17
N ASP A 306 23.18 -1.98 -34.30
CA ASP A 306 24.10 -0.94 -33.83
C ASP A 306 24.94 -0.44 -35.02
N ALA A 307 25.00 0.89 -35.18
CA ALA A 307 25.70 1.54 -36.28
C ALA A 307 27.24 1.45 -36.16
N SER A 308 27.76 1.10 -34.99
CA SER A 308 29.19 1.19 -34.67
C SER A 308 29.92 -0.16 -34.61
N ASP A 309 29.27 -1.23 -34.18
CA ASP A 309 29.88 -2.56 -34.01
C ASP A 309 29.11 -3.71 -34.69
N GLY A 310 28.01 -3.41 -35.39
CA GLY A 310 27.19 -4.36 -36.15
C GLY A 310 26.45 -5.39 -35.28
N ARG A 311 26.44 -5.22 -33.95
CA ARG A 311 25.67 -6.08 -33.05
C ARG A 311 24.18 -5.84 -33.27
N GLN A 312 23.42 -6.94 -33.27
CA GLN A 312 21.97 -6.90 -33.38
C GLN A 312 21.36 -7.14 -32.00
N VAL A 313 20.48 -6.23 -31.58
CA VAL A 313 19.67 -6.38 -30.38
C VAL A 313 18.22 -6.60 -30.79
N VAL A 314 17.54 -7.49 -30.09
CA VAL A 314 16.14 -7.85 -30.39
C VAL A 314 15.24 -7.40 -29.26
N ASP A 315 14.37 -6.45 -29.56
CA ASP A 315 13.34 -5.96 -28.65
C ASP A 315 12.01 -6.65 -28.92
N ILE A 316 11.42 -7.23 -27.88
CA ILE A 316 10.15 -7.95 -27.96
C ILE A 316 9.06 -7.10 -27.33
N ILE A 317 8.03 -6.77 -28.12
CA ILE A 317 6.89 -5.97 -27.71
C ILE A 317 5.64 -6.86 -27.67
N PRO A 318 4.90 -6.92 -26.54
CA PRO A 318 3.69 -7.72 -26.43
C PRO A 318 2.52 -7.09 -27.22
N PRO A 319 1.42 -7.83 -27.44
CA PRO A 319 0.24 -7.29 -28.10
C PRO A 319 -0.42 -6.18 -27.26
N GLY A 320 -0.78 -5.06 -27.91
CA GLY A 320 -1.51 -3.97 -27.28
C GLY A 320 -1.01 -2.58 -27.69
N PRO A 321 0.23 -2.21 -27.32
CA PRO A 321 0.83 -0.93 -27.72
C PRO A 321 0.94 -0.81 -29.24
N GLU A 322 0.65 0.38 -29.78
CA GLU A 322 0.79 0.67 -31.21
C GLU A 322 2.24 1.10 -31.50
N LEU A 323 2.80 0.64 -32.63
CA LEU A 323 4.18 0.92 -32.99
C LEU A 323 4.31 2.32 -33.60
N LEU A 324 5.36 3.06 -33.23
CA LEU A 324 5.64 4.41 -33.73
C LEU A 324 6.80 4.47 -34.74
N VAL A 325 7.65 3.44 -34.78
CA VAL A 325 8.85 3.39 -35.60
C VAL A 325 8.66 2.54 -36.85
N SER A 326 9.46 2.83 -37.89
CA SER A 326 9.47 2.08 -39.15
C SER A 326 10.83 1.41 -39.43
N GLU A 327 10.85 0.42 -40.32
CA GLU A 327 12.12 -0.18 -40.79
C GLU A 327 12.99 0.87 -41.50
N GLY A 328 14.29 0.85 -41.24
CA GLY A 328 15.26 1.82 -41.76
C GLY A 328 15.40 3.10 -40.94
N GLU A 329 14.59 3.29 -39.89
CA GLU A 329 14.66 4.47 -39.02
C GLU A 329 15.86 4.39 -38.06
N SER A 330 16.55 5.51 -37.87
CA SER A 330 17.58 5.63 -36.83
C SER A 330 16.96 6.04 -35.50
N ILE A 331 17.21 5.24 -34.47
CA ILE A 331 16.65 5.41 -33.13
C ILE A 331 17.76 5.55 -32.08
N LYS A 332 17.46 6.28 -31.01
CA LYS A 332 18.35 6.47 -29.86
C LYS A 332 18.05 5.47 -28.75
N LEU A 333 19.04 5.23 -27.88
CA LEU A 333 18.83 4.50 -26.63
C LEU A 333 17.68 5.13 -25.84
N ASP A 334 16.81 4.28 -25.28
CA ASP A 334 15.61 4.66 -24.52
C ASP A 334 14.54 5.44 -25.29
N GLN A 335 14.68 5.60 -26.61
CA GLN A 335 13.62 6.18 -27.43
C GLN A 335 12.36 5.28 -27.41
N PRO A 336 11.16 5.85 -27.23
CA PRO A 336 9.92 5.06 -27.24
C PRO A 336 9.68 4.44 -28.61
N LEU A 337 9.53 3.12 -28.64
CA LEU A 337 9.18 2.35 -29.84
C LEU A 337 7.66 2.32 -30.06
N THR A 338 6.88 2.47 -28.98
CA THR A 338 5.42 2.36 -28.99
C THR A 338 4.74 3.61 -28.44
N SER A 339 3.47 3.79 -28.81
CA SER A 339 2.57 4.72 -28.12
C SER A 339 2.28 4.23 -26.69
N ASN A 340 1.75 5.12 -25.85
CA ASN A 340 1.29 4.76 -24.52
C ASN A 340 -0.17 4.27 -24.58
N PRO A 341 -0.45 2.96 -24.42
CA PRO A 341 -1.81 2.44 -24.46
C PRO A 341 -2.63 2.75 -23.19
N ASN A 342 -1.99 3.27 -22.14
CA ASN A 342 -2.64 3.42 -20.85
C ASN A 342 -3.60 4.60 -20.81
N VAL A 343 -4.87 4.30 -20.55
CA VAL A 343 -5.95 5.28 -20.32
C VAL A 343 -6.41 5.32 -18.85
N GLY A 344 -5.87 4.41 -18.02
CA GLY A 344 -6.17 4.33 -16.60
C GLY A 344 -5.32 5.27 -15.75
N GLY A 345 -5.35 5.03 -14.44
CA GLY A 345 -4.49 5.74 -13.50
C GLY A 345 -4.94 5.58 -12.06
N PHE A 346 -4.00 5.86 -11.17
CA PHE A 346 -4.16 5.89 -9.74
C PHE A 346 -4.26 7.33 -9.24
N GLY A 347 -5.05 7.55 -8.20
CA GLY A 347 -5.15 8.81 -7.50
C GLY A 347 -5.20 8.60 -6.00
N GLN A 348 -4.81 9.63 -5.27
CA GLN A 348 -4.93 9.70 -3.83
C GLN A 348 -5.85 10.86 -3.45
N GLY A 349 -6.59 10.69 -2.37
CA GLY A 349 -7.38 11.73 -1.75
C GLY A 349 -7.26 11.63 -0.24
N ASP A 350 -7.36 12.77 0.42
CA ASP A 350 -7.30 12.87 1.87
C ASP A 350 -8.57 13.58 2.34
N ALA A 351 -9.13 13.12 3.45
CA ALA A 351 -10.26 13.75 4.12
C ALA A 351 -10.01 13.80 5.62
N GLU A 352 -10.83 14.55 6.34
CA GLU A 352 -10.77 14.62 7.79
C GLU A 352 -12.16 14.41 8.37
N ILE A 353 -12.20 13.75 9.53
CA ILE A 353 -13.44 13.46 10.27
C ILE A 353 -13.27 13.83 11.73
N VAL A 354 -14.27 14.48 12.32
CA VAL A 354 -14.28 14.77 13.75
C VAL A 354 -15.09 13.72 14.49
N LEU A 355 -14.45 12.98 15.40
CA LEU A 355 -15.18 12.17 16.37
C LEU A 355 -15.68 13.08 17.49
N GLN A 356 -16.98 13.35 17.51
CA GLN A 356 -17.59 14.37 18.36
C GLN A 356 -18.27 13.78 19.59
N ASP A 357 -18.19 14.51 20.69
CA ASP A 357 -18.93 14.23 21.92
C ASP A 357 -20.14 15.15 22.04
N THR A 358 -21.33 14.57 22.20
CA THR A 358 -22.59 15.29 22.37
C THR A 358 -22.53 16.27 23.56
N SER A 359 -21.83 15.91 24.65
CA SER A 359 -21.71 16.77 25.83
C SER A 359 -20.91 18.06 25.54
N ARG A 360 -19.90 18.00 24.66
CA ARG A 360 -19.16 19.20 24.22
C ARG A 360 -20.06 20.17 23.47
N VAL A 361 -20.91 19.65 22.59
CA VAL A 361 -21.84 20.46 21.80
C VAL A 361 -22.92 21.08 22.69
N GLN A 362 -23.48 20.32 23.63
CA GLN A 362 -24.43 20.84 24.61
C GLN A 362 -23.81 21.95 25.47
N GLY A 363 -22.61 21.74 26.01
CA GLY A 363 -21.87 22.75 26.77
C GLY A 363 -21.63 24.03 25.96
N LEU A 364 -21.29 23.89 24.68
CA LEU A 364 -21.15 25.03 23.77
C LEU A 364 -22.46 25.81 23.60
N PHE A 365 -23.61 25.14 23.43
CA PHE A 365 -24.89 25.83 23.34
C PHE A 365 -25.24 26.61 24.62
N PHE A 366 -25.00 26.04 25.80
CA PHE A 366 -25.21 26.75 27.06
C PHE A 366 -24.30 27.98 27.19
N PHE A 367 -23.03 27.85 26.79
CA PHE A 367 -22.10 28.97 26.78
C PHE A 367 -22.52 30.07 25.79
N LEU A 368 -22.93 29.72 24.58
CA LEU A 368 -23.42 30.70 23.60
C LEU A 368 -24.68 31.43 24.10
N ALA A 369 -25.62 30.71 24.72
CA ALA A 369 -26.80 31.31 25.32
C ALA A 369 -26.43 32.29 26.45
N SER A 370 -25.46 31.95 27.30
CA SER A 370 -25.02 32.85 28.38
C SER A 370 -24.31 34.10 27.83
N VAL A 371 -23.53 33.98 26.75
CA VAL A 371 -22.91 35.12 26.07
C VAL A 371 -23.98 36.04 25.46
N ILE A 372 -24.98 35.49 24.78
CA ILE A 372 -26.09 36.28 24.21
C ILE A 372 -26.82 37.03 25.33
N LEU A 373 -27.12 36.34 26.44
CA LEU A 373 -27.79 36.95 27.59
C LEU A 373 -26.95 38.09 28.19
N ALA A 374 -25.64 37.89 28.35
CA ALA A 374 -24.72 38.92 28.83
C ALA A 374 -24.65 40.12 27.89
N GLN A 375 -24.58 39.90 26.57
CA GLN A 375 -24.60 40.96 25.57
C GLN A 375 -25.89 41.79 25.64
N ILE A 376 -27.05 41.12 25.75
CA ILE A 376 -28.34 41.79 25.92
C ILE A 376 -28.33 42.65 27.20
N PHE A 377 -27.91 42.10 28.33
CA PHE A 377 -27.89 42.85 29.59
C PHE A 377 -26.90 44.03 29.58
N LEU A 378 -25.74 43.90 28.95
CA LEU A 378 -24.79 45.02 28.80
C LEU A 378 -25.41 46.15 27.97
N VAL A 379 -26.08 45.82 26.87
CA VAL A 379 -26.75 46.82 26.02
C VAL A 379 -27.92 47.48 26.77
N LEU A 380 -28.76 46.69 27.45
CA LEU A 380 -29.85 47.21 28.27
C LEU A 380 -29.34 48.11 29.39
N LYS A 381 -28.25 47.72 30.07
CA LYS A 381 -27.66 48.51 31.13
C LYS A 381 -27.07 49.82 30.60
N LYS A 382 -26.38 49.78 29.45
CA LYS A 382 -25.91 50.98 28.75
C LYS A 382 -27.08 51.92 28.43
N LYS A 383 -28.15 51.40 27.81
CA LYS A 383 -29.35 52.18 27.46
C LYS A 383 -30.06 52.76 28.69
N GLN A 384 -30.06 52.03 29.81
CA GLN A 384 -30.57 52.53 31.07
C GLN A 384 -29.73 53.71 31.60
N PHE A 385 -28.39 53.61 31.55
CA PHE A 385 -27.50 54.65 32.03
C PHE A 385 -27.49 55.90 31.13
N GLU A 386 -27.59 55.73 29.81
CA GLU A 386 -27.76 56.84 28.86
C GLU A 386 -28.96 57.73 29.23
N LYS A 387 -30.05 57.16 29.78
CA LYS A 387 -31.19 57.96 30.27
C LYS A 387 -30.84 58.85 31.47
N VAL A 388 -29.96 58.37 32.36
CA VAL A 388 -29.49 59.15 33.52
C VAL A 388 -28.59 60.28 33.05
N GLN A 389 -27.61 60.00 32.19
CA GLN A 389 -26.73 61.01 31.59
C GLN A 389 -27.53 62.09 30.85
N LEU A 390 -28.59 61.70 30.12
CA LEU A 390 -29.49 62.66 29.46
C LEU A 390 -30.24 63.55 30.45
N SER A 391 -30.60 63.04 31.63
CA SER A 391 -31.30 63.83 32.66
C SER A 391 -30.36 64.78 33.44
N GLU A 392 -29.12 64.36 33.67
CA GLU A 392 -28.14 65.14 34.44
C GLU A 392 -27.35 66.13 33.56
N MET A 393 -27.43 66.02 32.22
CA MET A 393 -26.67 66.80 31.23
C MET A 393 -25.15 66.83 31.48
N ASN A 394 -24.65 65.86 32.23
CA ASN A 394 -23.24 65.70 32.57
C ASN A 394 -22.83 64.28 32.16
N PHE A 395 -21.80 64.19 31.32
CA PHE A 395 -21.45 62.99 30.57
C PHE A 395 -20.35 62.16 31.22
#